data_AF-L9LAB4-F1
#
_entry.id   AF-L9LAB4-F1
#
_cell.length_a   1.000
_cell.length_b   1.000
_cell.length_c   1.000
_cell.angle_alpha   90.00
_cell.angle_beta   90.00
_cell.angle_gamma   90.00
#
_symmetry.space_group_name_H-M   'P 1'
#
loop_
_entity.id
_entity.type
_entity.pdbx_description
1 polymer ?
#
loop_
_entity_poly.entity_id
_entity_poly.type
_entity_poly.pdbx_seq_one_letter_code
_entity_poly.pdbx_strand_id
1 'polypeptide(L)'
;MRSSGEKSEQAVSVGGPRPEALGEHSPSGTVPCQQVRCSRASPACWLTSSSPSTALSAVGPRAVTEAWWCVRGALDYSLGRAGLAPPELIITAGGENVPPVPIEEAVKTELPVISNAMLIGDQRKFLTMLLTLKCTLDPDTSDPTDNLTEKAVEFCQRVGSKATTVSEIVGKKDEAVYQAIEEGIQRVNANAAARPYHIQKWAILERDFSISGGELGPTMKLKRLIVLEKYKDIIDSFYQEQKK
;
A
#
# COMPACT_ATOMS: atom_id res chain seq x y z
N MET A 1 56.09 -51.46 20.24
CA MET A 1 57.57 -51.49 20.16
C MET A 1 58.02 -50.20 19.49
N ARG A 2 59.02 -49.48 20.04
CA ARG A 2 59.60 -48.22 19.48
C ARG A 2 58.60 -47.03 19.41
N SER A 3 59.03 -45.77 19.38
CA SER A 3 60.24 -45.14 19.96
C SER A 3 60.00 -43.65 20.21
N SER A 4 60.69 -43.11 21.21
CA SER A 4 60.73 -41.71 21.63
C SER A 4 61.52 -40.77 20.69
N GLY A 5 61.26 -39.45 20.82
CA GLY A 5 62.24 -38.36 20.67
C GLY A 5 62.20 -37.52 19.37
N GLU A 6 62.82 -36.33 19.30
CA GLU A 6 63.25 -35.36 20.33
C GLU A 6 63.73 -34.01 19.70
N LYS A 7 63.34 -32.85 20.27
CA LYS A 7 63.92 -31.48 20.04
C LYS A 7 63.86 -30.95 18.58
N SER A 8 64.24 -29.70 18.20
CA SER A 8 65.03 -28.64 18.87
C SER A 8 64.59 -27.20 18.57
N GLU A 9 65.11 -26.31 19.41
CA GLU A 9 65.17 -24.84 19.44
C GLU A 9 65.56 -24.09 18.14
N GLN A 10 64.92 -22.94 17.85
CA GLN A 10 65.40 -21.54 17.99
C GLN A 10 66.30 -20.96 16.86
N ALA A 11 65.93 -19.77 16.36
CA ALA A 11 66.86 -18.75 15.82
C ALA A 11 66.20 -17.35 15.81
N VAL A 12 66.98 -16.27 16.03
CA VAL A 12 66.53 -14.86 16.04
C VAL A 12 67.57 -13.97 15.35
N SER A 13 67.13 -13.08 14.43
CA SER A 13 67.69 -11.74 14.09
C SER A 13 66.86 -11.14 12.93
N VAL A 14 66.34 -9.90 12.93
CA VAL A 14 66.91 -8.54 13.13
C VAL A 14 67.60 -7.99 11.87
N GLY A 15 67.04 -6.90 11.30
CA GLY A 15 67.67 -6.10 10.23
C GLY A 15 66.68 -5.25 9.39
N GLY A 16 66.88 -3.92 9.32
CA GLY A 16 66.26 -3.00 8.33
C GLY A 16 67.26 -2.62 7.22
N PRO A 17 67.04 -1.56 6.38
CA PRO A 17 66.16 -0.40 6.58
C PRO A 17 65.29 0.03 5.35
N ARG A 18 64.72 1.25 5.42
CA ARG A 18 64.02 2.06 4.37
C ARG A 18 65.01 2.80 3.42
N PRO A 19 64.59 3.56 2.37
CA PRO A 19 63.27 4.10 1.96
C PRO A 19 62.79 3.52 0.59
N GLU A 20 61.92 4.06 -0.30
CA GLU A 20 61.18 5.33 -0.57
C GLU A 20 59.64 5.08 -0.71
N ALA A 21 58.67 5.92 -1.15
CA ALA A 21 58.47 7.04 -2.11
C ALA A 21 58.47 6.65 -3.62
N LEU A 22 57.48 6.99 -4.47
CA LEU A 22 56.29 7.87 -4.40
C LEU A 22 55.02 7.18 -5.00
N GLY A 23 53.82 7.72 -4.76
CA GLY A 23 52.57 7.34 -5.45
C GLY A 23 51.30 7.93 -4.83
N GLU A 24 50.44 8.57 -5.63
CA GLU A 24 49.26 9.34 -5.18
C GLU A 24 47.93 8.60 -5.43
N HIS A 25 46.98 8.64 -4.47
CA HIS A 25 45.67 9.33 -4.62
C HIS A 25 44.67 9.06 -3.47
N SER A 26 43.55 9.82 -3.52
CA SER A 26 42.56 10.08 -2.47
C SER A 26 41.63 8.90 -2.09
N PRO A 27 40.98 8.94 -0.91
CA PRO A 27 40.18 7.82 -0.38
C PRO A 27 38.70 7.85 -0.77
N SER A 28 38.08 6.66 -0.83
CA SER A 28 36.63 6.46 -0.78
C SER A 28 36.28 5.35 0.22
N GLY A 29 35.85 5.75 1.43
CA GLY A 29 35.50 4.82 2.50
C GLY A 29 34.08 4.28 2.36
N THR A 30 33.92 3.06 1.83
CA THR A 30 32.62 2.37 1.80
C THR A 30 32.33 1.72 3.15
N VAL A 31 31.29 2.19 3.84
CA VAL A 31 30.85 1.62 5.12
C VAL A 31 30.12 0.28 4.86
N PRO A 32 30.47 -0.83 5.52
CA PRO A 32 29.79 -2.10 5.33
C PRO A 32 28.39 -2.07 5.97
N CYS A 33 27.35 -2.24 5.16
CA CYS A 33 25.97 -2.32 5.64
C CYS A 33 25.76 -3.60 6.46
N GLN A 34 25.25 -3.48 7.70
CA GLN A 34 25.01 -4.64 8.56
C GLN A 34 23.83 -5.46 8.04
N GLN A 35 24.11 -6.69 7.61
CA GLN A 35 23.11 -7.56 7.00
C GLN A 35 22.16 -8.15 8.06
N VAL A 36 20.94 -7.62 8.13
CA VAL A 36 19.88 -8.12 9.02
C VAL A 36 19.53 -9.56 8.62
N ARG A 37 19.85 -10.50 9.51
CA ARG A 37 19.78 -11.94 9.26
C ARG A 37 18.34 -12.46 9.44
N CYS A 38 17.52 -12.38 8.41
CA CYS A 38 16.15 -12.92 8.44
C CYS A 38 16.18 -14.45 8.73
N SER A 39 15.51 -14.87 9.80
CA SER A 39 15.82 -16.13 10.49
C SER A 39 15.05 -17.36 9.99
N ARG A 40 14.18 -17.22 8.99
CA ARG A 40 13.52 -18.33 8.26
C ARG A 40 13.37 -18.01 6.78
N ALA A 41 14.26 -18.56 5.96
CA ALA A 41 14.12 -18.59 4.50
C ALA A 41 13.94 -20.04 4.03
N SER A 42 12.86 -20.32 3.30
CA SER A 42 12.69 -21.61 2.61
C SER A 42 13.56 -21.67 1.35
N PRO A 43 13.93 -22.87 0.84
CA PRO A 43 15.06 -23.02 -0.09
C PRO A 43 14.88 -22.51 -1.54
N ALA A 44 13.84 -21.71 -1.83
CA ALA A 44 13.37 -21.41 -3.19
C ALA A 44 13.93 -20.11 -3.82
N CYS A 45 14.86 -19.41 -3.16
CA CYS A 45 15.41 -18.13 -3.65
C CYS A 45 16.91 -18.22 -3.98
N TRP A 46 17.26 -19.05 -4.97
CA TRP A 46 18.59 -19.06 -5.60
C TRP A 46 18.45 -19.03 -7.13
N LEU A 47 18.33 -17.83 -7.70
CA LEU A 47 18.59 -17.57 -9.11
C LEU A 47 19.47 -16.32 -9.23
N THR A 48 20.73 -16.54 -9.59
CA THR A 48 21.74 -15.49 -9.76
C THR A 48 21.57 -14.74 -11.08
N SER A 49 21.81 -13.44 -11.06
CA SER A 49 21.69 -12.57 -12.24
C SER A 49 22.79 -12.79 -13.29
N SER A 50 22.42 -13.03 -14.55
CA SER A 50 23.33 -12.87 -15.69
C SER A 50 22.59 -12.65 -17.02
N SER A 51 22.84 -11.49 -17.64
CA SER A 51 22.54 -11.09 -19.03
C SER A 51 21.06 -10.96 -19.49
N PRO A 52 20.66 -9.81 -20.07
CA PRO A 52 19.30 -9.58 -20.56
C PRO A 52 19.12 -9.93 -22.05
N SER A 53 18.93 -11.20 -22.39
CA SER A 53 18.29 -11.61 -23.65
C SER A 53 17.71 -13.02 -23.54
N THR A 54 16.67 -13.32 -24.32
CA THR A 54 15.99 -14.64 -24.40
C THR A 54 15.31 -15.10 -23.09
N ALA A 55 14.28 -14.37 -22.66
CA ALA A 55 13.34 -14.81 -21.62
C ALA A 55 11.87 -14.43 -21.96
N LEU A 56 11.48 -14.62 -23.22
CA LEU A 56 10.20 -14.15 -23.78
C LEU A 56 9.33 -15.32 -24.29
N SER A 57 9.08 -16.29 -23.42
CA SER A 57 8.06 -17.34 -23.56
C SER A 57 7.79 -18.00 -22.19
N ALA A 58 6.60 -18.57 -22.03
CA ALA A 58 6.17 -19.31 -20.83
C ALA A 58 6.04 -18.50 -19.51
N VAL A 59 5.32 -17.37 -19.55
CA VAL A 59 4.60 -16.85 -18.37
C VAL A 59 3.10 -16.84 -18.70
N GLY A 60 2.32 -17.65 -17.99
CA GLY A 60 0.86 -17.73 -18.18
C GLY A 60 0.13 -16.54 -17.53
N PRO A 61 -1.09 -16.18 -17.99
CA PRO A 61 -1.81 -14.96 -17.59
C PRO A 61 -2.32 -14.94 -16.13
N ARG A 62 -1.88 -15.88 -15.28
CA ARG A 62 -2.19 -15.93 -13.84
C ARG A 62 -1.04 -15.51 -12.92
N ALA A 63 0.21 -15.44 -13.42
CA ALA A 63 1.39 -15.15 -12.58
C ALA A 63 1.70 -13.63 -12.46
N VAL A 64 0.90 -12.77 -13.09
CA VAL A 64 1.16 -11.31 -13.15
C VAL A 64 0.61 -10.59 -11.91
N THR A 65 -0.42 -11.12 -11.25
CA THR A 65 -1.09 -10.48 -10.10
C THR A 65 -0.29 -10.61 -8.80
N GLU A 66 0.24 -11.80 -8.48
CA GLU A 66 0.99 -12.04 -7.23
C GLU A 66 2.25 -11.15 -7.11
N ALA A 67 2.92 -10.86 -8.23
CA ALA A 67 4.10 -10.00 -8.25
C ALA A 67 3.77 -8.50 -8.16
N TRP A 68 2.56 -8.06 -8.49
CA TRP A 68 2.24 -6.64 -8.70
C TRP A 68 2.34 -5.82 -7.40
N TRP A 69 1.80 -6.34 -6.29
CA TRP A 69 1.89 -5.69 -4.97
C TRP A 69 3.33 -5.56 -4.48
N CYS A 70 4.14 -6.62 -4.60
CA CYS A 70 5.55 -6.56 -4.21
C CYS A 70 6.36 -5.61 -5.11
N VAL A 71 6.23 -5.72 -6.43
CA VAL A 71 7.13 -5.04 -7.38
C VAL A 71 6.78 -3.55 -7.58
N ARG A 72 5.52 -3.14 -7.44
CA ARG A 72 5.16 -1.69 -7.42
C ARG A 72 5.07 -1.09 -6.02
N GLY A 73 4.65 -1.86 -5.00
CA GLY A 73 4.53 -1.36 -3.64
C GLY A 73 5.88 -1.12 -2.94
N ALA A 74 6.82 -2.07 -3.03
CA ALA A 74 8.05 -2.00 -2.24
C ALA A 74 9.14 -1.10 -2.84
N LEU A 75 9.15 -0.90 -4.17
CA LEU A 75 10.24 -0.21 -4.88
C LEU A 75 10.20 1.32 -4.80
N ASP A 76 9.03 1.94 -4.66
CA ASP A 76 8.91 3.40 -4.51
C ASP A 76 8.98 3.83 -3.02
N TYR A 77 8.38 3.05 -2.11
CA TYR A 77 8.38 3.34 -0.67
C TYR A 77 9.76 3.26 0.02
N SER A 78 10.72 2.54 -0.56
CA SER A 78 12.06 2.34 0.03
C SER A 78 13.14 3.30 -0.48
N LEU A 79 12.88 4.02 -1.59
CA LEU A 79 13.77 5.04 -2.15
C LEU A 79 13.15 6.42 -1.98
N GLY A 80 13.44 7.04 -0.82
CA GLY A 80 12.94 8.38 -0.46
C GLY A 80 13.29 9.45 -1.50
N ARG A 81 12.35 9.72 -2.41
CA ARG A 81 12.47 10.74 -3.46
C ARG A 81 12.39 12.13 -2.82
N ALA A 82 13.56 12.71 -2.54
CA ALA A 82 13.70 13.95 -1.78
C ALA A 82 12.80 15.06 -2.33
N GLY A 83 11.84 15.51 -1.50
CA GLY A 83 10.83 16.52 -1.85
C GLY A 83 9.38 16.03 -1.82
N LEU A 84 9.12 14.71 -1.81
CA LEU A 84 7.79 14.18 -1.49
C LEU A 84 7.56 14.15 0.03
N ALA A 85 6.31 14.39 0.43
CA ALA A 85 5.88 14.24 1.82
C ALA A 85 6.09 12.77 2.28
N PRO A 86 6.41 12.52 3.57
CA PRO A 86 6.58 11.17 4.06
C PRO A 86 5.33 10.33 3.78
N PRO A 87 5.47 9.08 3.31
CA PRO A 87 4.32 8.24 2.99
C PRO A 87 3.48 8.03 4.24
N GLU A 88 2.19 8.36 4.15
CA GLU A 88 1.25 8.13 5.24
C GLU A 88 1.07 6.62 5.43
N LEU A 89 1.36 6.13 6.64
CA LEU A 89 1.38 4.71 6.95
C LEU A 89 0.39 4.44 8.08
N ILE A 90 -0.55 3.53 7.85
CA ILE A 90 -1.51 3.10 8.87
C ILE A 90 -0.85 1.99 9.69
N ILE A 91 -0.79 2.16 11.02
CA ILE A 91 -0.32 1.10 11.92
C ILE A 91 -1.54 0.46 12.57
N THR A 92 -1.84 -0.78 12.18
CA THR A 92 -2.98 -1.51 12.77
C THR A 92 -2.71 -1.89 14.23
N ALA A 93 -3.75 -2.23 15.00
CA ALA A 93 -3.61 -2.73 16.37
C ALA A 93 -2.82 -4.07 16.48
N GLY A 94 -2.52 -4.73 15.36
CA GLY A 94 -1.63 -5.89 15.30
C GLY A 94 -0.16 -5.56 15.07
N GLY A 95 0.19 -4.28 14.86
CA GLY A 95 1.54 -3.84 14.47
C GLY A 95 1.84 -3.95 12.97
N GLU A 96 0.88 -4.38 12.15
CA GLU A 96 1.02 -4.45 10.70
C GLU A 96 0.99 -3.04 10.08
N ASN A 97 1.96 -2.77 9.20
CA ASN A 97 2.19 -1.50 8.53
C ASN A 97 1.51 -1.47 7.15
N VAL A 98 0.44 -0.69 7.02
CA VAL A 98 -0.42 -0.69 5.84
C VAL A 98 -0.26 0.63 5.05
N PRO A 99 0.29 0.61 3.83
CA PRO A 99 0.25 1.76 2.93
C PRO A 99 -1.19 1.90 2.38
N PRO A 100 -1.88 3.04 2.59
CA PRO A 100 -3.30 3.18 2.27
C PRO A 100 -3.55 3.50 0.80
N VAL A 101 -2.69 4.32 0.18
CA VAL A 101 -2.87 4.81 -1.20
C VAL A 101 -3.00 3.67 -2.23
N PRO A 102 -2.18 2.59 -2.21
CA PRO A 102 -2.34 1.49 -3.17
C PRO A 102 -3.68 0.74 -3.04
N ILE A 103 -4.24 0.66 -1.82
CA ILE A 103 -5.52 0.00 -1.57
C ILE A 103 -6.68 0.90 -2.04
N GLU A 104 -6.59 2.21 -1.78
CA GLU A 104 -7.56 3.20 -2.25
C GLU A 104 -7.59 3.30 -3.78
N GLU A 105 -6.43 3.28 -4.44
CA GLU A 105 -6.32 3.26 -5.90
C GLU A 105 -6.83 1.93 -6.50
N ALA A 106 -6.58 0.79 -5.86
CA ALA A 106 -7.12 -0.50 -6.30
C ALA A 106 -8.67 -0.52 -6.26
N VAL A 107 -9.28 -0.04 -5.17
CA VAL A 107 -10.74 0.07 -5.05
C VAL A 107 -11.32 1.03 -6.09
N LYS A 108 -10.69 2.20 -6.30
CA LYS A 108 -11.12 3.17 -7.34
C LYS A 108 -10.94 2.65 -8.77
N THR A 109 -10.06 1.67 -8.99
CA THR A 109 -9.86 1.00 -10.29
C THR A 109 -10.91 -0.09 -10.55
N GLU A 110 -11.22 -0.90 -9.54
CA GLU A 110 -12.26 -1.96 -9.60
C GLU A 110 -13.68 -1.40 -9.66
N LEU A 111 -13.93 -0.26 -9.00
CA LEU A 111 -15.26 0.34 -8.87
C LEU A 111 -15.29 1.76 -9.47
N PRO A 112 -15.47 1.90 -10.80
CA PRO A 112 -15.46 3.21 -11.46
C PRO A 112 -16.60 4.15 -11.06
N VAL A 113 -17.61 3.66 -10.33
CA VAL A 113 -18.67 4.46 -9.69
C VAL A 113 -18.17 5.28 -8.48
N ILE A 114 -17.07 4.86 -7.84
CA ILE A 114 -16.50 5.51 -6.66
C ILE A 114 -15.68 6.74 -7.06
N SER A 115 -15.94 7.88 -6.42
CA SER A 115 -15.16 9.11 -6.61
C SER A 115 -13.91 9.08 -5.74
N ASN A 116 -14.09 8.93 -4.43
CA ASN A 116 -13.03 8.86 -3.44
C ASN A 116 -13.21 7.65 -2.52
N ALA A 117 -12.08 7.11 -2.09
CA ALA A 117 -11.97 6.01 -1.16
C ALA A 117 -10.95 6.43 -0.09
N MET A 118 -11.28 6.19 1.18
CA MET A 118 -10.39 6.47 2.31
C MET A 118 -10.31 5.24 3.20
N LEU A 119 -9.12 4.65 3.29
CA LEU A 119 -8.81 3.54 4.16
C LEU A 119 -8.59 4.03 5.60
N ILE A 120 -9.18 3.30 6.55
CA ILE A 120 -9.16 3.62 7.98
C ILE A 120 -8.78 2.36 8.75
N GLY A 121 -7.72 2.43 9.54
CA GLY A 121 -7.26 1.29 10.34
C GLY A 121 -6.29 1.63 11.47
N ASP A 122 -5.97 2.91 11.68
CA ASP A 122 -4.92 3.30 12.63
C ASP A 122 -5.33 2.95 14.06
N GLN A 123 -4.49 2.13 14.71
CA GLN A 123 -4.72 1.55 16.04
C GLN A 123 -6.05 0.75 16.13
N ARG A 124 -6.62 0.30 15.00
CA ARG A 124 -7.85 -0.52 14.94
C ARG A 124 -7.53 -2.00 14.66
N LYS A 125 -8.46 -2.90 15.04
CA LYS A 125 -8.35 -4.36 14.88
C LYS A 125 -8.34 -4.84 13.41
N PHE A 126 -8.90 -4.05 12.51
CA PHE A 126 -9.08 -4.36 11.09
C PHE A 126 -9.27 -3.08 10.28
N LEU A 127 -9.01 -3.18 8.97
CA LEU A 127 -9.20 -2.10 8.02
C LEU A 127 -10.67 -1.92 7.67
N THR A 128 -11.08 -0.66 7.57
CA THR A 128 -12.39 -0.22 7.07
C THR A 128 -12.20 0.84 5.99
N MET A 129 -13.25 1.13 5.22
CA MET A 129 -13.18 2.12 4.15
C MET A 129 -14.41 3.02 4.09
N LEU A 130 -14.20 4.34 4.00
CA LEU A 130 -15.25 5.27 3.58
C LEU A 130 -15.17 5.46 2.07
N LEU A 131 -16.32 5.43 1.42
CA LEU A 131 -16.49 5.53 -0.02
C LEU A 131 -17.41 6.70 -0.36
N THR A 132 -17.14 7.39 -1.47
CA THR A 132 -18.04 8.39 -2.04
C THR A 132 -18.39 8.02 -3.47
N LEU A 133 -19.60 8.34 -3.94
CA LEU A 133 -20.00 8.11 -5.33
C LEU A 133 -19.61 9.31 -6.21
N LYS A 134 -19.44 9.08 -7.51
CA LYS A 134 -19.21 10.17 -8.48
C LYS A 134 -20.49 10.97 -8.72
N CYS A 135 -20.55 12.15 -8.12
CA CYS A 135 -21.60 13.13 -8.31
C CYS A 135 -21.28 14.10 -9.46
N THR A 136 -22.28 14.81 -9.99
CA THR A 136 -22.05 16.07 -10.71
C THR A 136 -21.69 17.19 -9.73
N LEU A 137 -20.68 17.99 -10.08
CA LEU A 137 -20.33 19.21 -9.35
C LEU A 137 -21.19 20.37 -9.84
N ASP A 138 -21.57 21.26 -8.91
CA ASP A 138 -22.20 22.53 -9.22
C ASP A 138 -21.20 23.47 -9.94
N PRO A 139 -21.56 24.12 -11.07
CA PRO A 139 -20.61 24.88 -11.87
C PRO A 139 -20.16 26.19 -11.22
N ASP A 140 -21.00 26.79 -10.37
CA ASP A 140 -20.71 28.08 -9.72
C ASP A 140 -20.03 27.89 -8.35
N THR A 141 -20.42 26.83 -7.63
CA THR A 141 -19.99 26.55 -6.24
C THR A 141 -18.84 25.53 -6.18
N SER A 142 -18.66 24.71 -7.22
CA SER A 142 -17.76 23.53 -7.22
C SER A 142 -18.06 22.46 -6.17
N ASP A 143 -19.25 22.49 -5.56
CA ASP A 143 -19.69 21.54 -4.55
C ASP A 143 -20.39 20.32 -5.16
N PRO A 144 -20.30 19.12 -4.55
CA PRO A 144 -20.94 17.92 -5.04
C PRO A 144 -22.45 17.95 -4.80
N THR A 145 -23.22 17.82 -5.88
CA THR A 145 -24.69 17.69 -5.85
C THR A 145 -25.12 16.24 -5.54
N ASP A 146 -26.42 16.03 -5.30
CA ASP A 146 -26.97 14.66 -5.08
C ASP A 146 -26.99 13.82 -6.38
N ASN A 147 -26.97 14.45 -7.55
CA ASN A 147 -27.08 13.75 -8.84
C ASN A 147 -25.77 13.02 -9.19
N LEU A 148 -25.89 11.77 -9.66
CA LEU A 148 -24.77 10.96 -10.12
C LEU A 148 -24.26 11.44 -11.49
N THR A 149 -22.94 11.34 -11.72
CA THR A 149 -22.37 11.52 -13.07
C THR A 149 -22.91 10.45 -14.02
N GLU A 150 -23.04 10.75 -15.31
CA GLU A 150 -23.46 9.80 -16.37
C GLU A 150 -22.82 8.41 -16.23
N LYS A 151 -21.48 8.35 -16.06
CA LYS A 151 -20.71 7.10 -15.88
C LYS A 151 -21.04 6.31 -14.61
N ALA A 152 -21.53 6.98 -13.57
CA ALA A 152 -22.03 6.35 -12.36
C ALA A 152 -23.46 5.82 -12.56
N VAL A 153 -24.30 6.54 -13.30
CA VAL A 153 -25.64 6.05 -13.72
C VAL A 153 -25.51 4.84 -14.66
N GLU A 154 -24.60 4.87 -15.65
CA GLU A 154 -24.27 3.73 -16.51
C GLU A 154 -23.85 2.50 -15.68
N PHE A 155 -23.03 2.69 -14.65
CA PHE A 155 -22.64 1.61 -13.74
C PHE A 155 -23.86 1.05 -12.99
N CYS A 156 -24.72 1.92 -12.43
CA CYS A 156 -25.93 1.53 -11.71
C CYS A 156 -26.88 0.73 -12.62
N GLN A 157 -27.14 1.22 -13.83
CA GLN A 157 -27.97 0.54 -14.84
C GLN A 157 -27.39 -0.84 -15.23
N ARG A 158 -26.06 -0.94 -15.38
CA ARG A 158 -25.37 -2.19 -15.72
C ARG A 158 -25.47 -3.24 -14.61
N VAL A 159 -25.57 -2.85 -13.34
CA VAL A 159 -25.80 -3.79 -12.22
C VAL A 159 -27.29 -4.05 -11.95
N GLY A 160 -28.20 -3.36 -12.65
CA GLY A 160 -29.65 -3.53 -12.55
C GLY A 160 -30.40 -2.47 -11.74
N SER A 161 -29.67 -1.52 -11.13
CA SER A 161 -30.26 -0.37 -10.43
C SER A 161 -30.79 0.69 -11.40
N LYS A 162 -31.78 1.46 -10.94
CA LYS A 162 -32.34 2.62 -11.66
C LYS A 162 -32.08 3.95 -10.95
N ALA A 163 -31.32 3.95 -9.86
CA ALA A 163 -31.06 5.15 -9.08
C ALA A 163 -30.25 6.18 -9.88
N THR A 164 -30.66 7.44 -9.83
CA THR A 164 -29.96 8.57 -10.48
C THR A 164 -29.30 9.52 -9.48
N THR A 165 -29.54 9.35 -8.18
CA THR A 165 -28.96 10.20 -7.12
C THR A 165 -28.35 9.36 -5.98
N VAL A 166 -27.42 9.97 -5.23
CA VAL A 166 -26.74 9.32 -4.09
C VAL A 166 -27.73 9.03 -2.96
N SER A 167 -28.63 9.97 -2.66
CA SER A 167 -29.66 9.84 -1.63
C SER A 167 -30.60 8.66 -1.89
N GLU A 168 -30.88 8.32 -3.15
CA GLU A 168 -31.61 7.09 -3.46
C GLU A 168 -30.81 5.83 -3.13
N ILE A 169 -29.54 5.76 -3.55
CA ILE A 169 -28.67 4.58 -3.32
C ILE A 169 -28.45 4.34 -1.83
N VAL A 170 -28.07 5.37 -1.08
CA VAL A 170 -27.74 5.26 0.35
C VAL A 170 -29.01 5.13 1.20
N GLY A 171 -30.04 5.93 0.91
CA GLY A 171 -31.29 5.95 1.67
C GLY A 171 -32.15 4.68 1.51
N LYS A 172 -32.17 4.09 0.31
CA LYS A 172 -32.86 2.80 0.06
C LYS A 172 -31.95 1.59 0.28
N LYS A 173 -30.63 1.79 0.41
CA LYS A 173 -29.58 0.75 0.36
C LYS A 173 -29.75 -0.18 -0.83
N ASP A 174 -29.64 0.40 -2.03
CA ASP A 174 -29.85 -0.32 -3.30
C ASP A 174 -29.01 -1.61 -3.37
N GLU A 175 -29.68 -2.76 -3.26
CA GLU A 175 -29.03 -4.06 -3.09
C GLU A 175 -28.10 -4.39 -4.26
N ALA A 176 -28.43 -3.98 -5.48
CA ALA A 176 -27.62 -4.24 -6.68
C ALA A 176 -26.33 -3.41 -6.67
N VAL A 177 -26.41 -2.12 -6.27
CA VAL A 177 -25.21 -1.27 -6.14
C VAL A 177 -24.36 -1.72 -4.96
N TYR A 178 -24.96 -2.04 -3.81
CA TYR A 178 -24.24 -2.51 -2.63
C TYR A 178 -23.56 -3.87 -2.88
N GLN A 179 -24.22 -4.82 -3.54
CA GLN A 179 -23.61 -6.10 -3.93
C GLN A 179 -22.44 -5.88 -4.90
N ALA A 180 -22.60 -5.04 -5.93
CA ALA A 180 -21.53 -4.80 -6.89
C ALA A 180 -20.29 -4.14 -6.25
N ILE A 181 -20.48 -3.30 -5.23
CA ILE A 181 -19.40 -2.71 -4.43
C ILE A 181 -18.74 -3.76 -3.53
N GLU A 182 -19.53 -4.60 -2.84
CA GLU A 182 -19.03 -5.71 -2.04
C GLU A 182 -18.19 -6.68 -2.88
N GLU A 183 -18.67 -7.11 -4.05
CA GLU A 183 -17.93 -7.95 -4.99
C GLU A 183 -16.63 -7.28 -5.47
N GLY A 184 -16.63 -5.96 -5.68
CA GLY A 184 -15.42 -5.20 -6.02
C GLY A 184 -14.38 -5.20 -4.89
N ILE A 185 -14.82 -4.97 -3.66
CA ILE A 185 -13.96 -5.02 -2.46
C ILE A 185 -13.45 -6.44 -2.22
N GLN A 186 -14.27 -7.47 -2.48
CA GLN A 186 -13.82 -8.86 -2.45
C GLN A 186 -12.76 -9.17 -3.51
N ARG A 187 -12.83 -8.59 -4.72
CA ARG A 187 -11.77 -8.71 -5.74
C ARG A 187 -10.48 -7.98 -5.32
N VAL A 188 -10.57 -6.82 -4.67
CA VAL A 188 -9.37 -6.14 -4.10
C VAL A 188 -8.76 -6.99 -2.98
N ASN A 189 -9.59 -7.47 -2.04
CA ASN A 189 -9.16 -8.33 -0.94
C ASN A 189 -8.55 -9.66 -1.43
N ALA A 190 -9.07 -10.26 -2.50
CA ALA A 190 -8.53 -11.49 -3.09
C ALA A 190 -7.15 -11.29 -3.77
N ASN A 191 -6.81 -10.05 -4.12
CA ASN A 191 -5.48 -9.69 -4.61
C ASN A 191 -4.52 -9.23 -3.49
N ALA A 192 -4.99 -9.06 -2.25
CA ALA A 192 -4.18 -8.53 -1.15
C ALA A 192 -3.19 -9.57 -0.61
N ALA A 193 -1.99 -9.13 -0.24
CA ALA A 193 -0.88 -10.03 0.12
C ALA A 193 -1.11 -10.87 1.40
N ALA A 194 -1.93 -10.38 2.35
CA ALA A 194 -2.28 -11.11 3.57
C ALA A 194 -3.55 -10.55 4.23
N ARG A 195 -4.18 -11.37 5.10
CA ARG A 195 -5.42 -11.06 5.81
C ARG A 195 -5.48 -9.69 6.54
N PRO A 196 -4.39 -9.14 7.13
CA PRO A 196 -4.41 -7.80 7.74
C PRO A 196 -4.69 -6.66 6.75
N TYR A 197 -4.40 -6.86 5.46
CA TYR A 197 -4.64 -5.90 4.38
C TYR A 197 -6.06 -5.95 3.82
N HIS A 198 -6.93 -6.83 4.32
CA HIS A 198 -8.31 -6.95 3.85
C HIS A 198 -9.20 -5.86 4.47
N ILE A 199 -9.96 -5.16 3.63
CA ILE A 199 -11.05 -4.28 4.04
C ILE A 199 -12.20 -5.17 4.55
N GLN A 200 -12.58 -5.04 5.83
CA GLN A 200 -13.62 -5.89 6.45
C GLN A 200 -14.99 -5.22 6.59
N LYS A 201 -15.05 -3.88 6.61
CA LYS A 201 -16.29 -3.10 6.59
C LYS A 201 -16.11 -1.83 5.78
N TRP A 202 -17.20 -1.34 5.21
CA TRP A 202 -17.21 -0.10 4.44
C TRP A 202 -18.56 0.60 4.57
N ALA A 203 -18.60 1.89 4.22
CA ALA A 203 -19.84 2.64 4.03
C ALA A 203 -19.70 3.63 2.88
N ILE A 204 -20.82 3.85 2.17
CA ILE A 204 -20.97 4.93 1.21
C ILE A 204 -21.44 6.18 1.98
N LEU A 205 -20.81 7.31 1.72
CA LEU A 205 -21.21 8.62 2.25
C LEU A 205 -22.22 9.28 1.31
N GLU A 206 -23.20 9.99 1.89
CA GLU A 206 -24.26 10.71 1.18
C GLU A 206 -23.75 11.89 0.33
N ARG A 207 -22.50 12.33 0.55
CA ARG A 207 -21.86 13.41 -0.19
C ARG A 207 -20.40 13.07 -0.49
N ASP A 208 -19.91 13.50 -1.65
CA ASP A 208 -18.49 13.42 -1.99
C ASP A 208 -17.65 14.45 -1.19
N PHE A 209 -16.34 14.23 -1.14
CA PHE A 209 -15.40 15.12 -0.51
C PHE A 209 -15.22 16.41 -1.31
N SER A 210 -15.16 17.54 -0.61
CA SER A 210 -15.20 18.88 -1.20
C SER A 210 -14.11 19.78 -0.61
N ILE A 211 -13.79 20.89 -1.29
CA ILE A 211 -12.92 21.93 -0.71
C ILE A 211 -13.72 22.73 0.33
N SER A 212 -14.97 23.10 0.01
CA SER A 212 -15.88 23.91 0.84
C SER A 212 -16.28 23.22 2.15
N GLY A 213 -16.58 21.91 2.10
CA GLY A 213 -16.87 21.07 3.26
C GLY A 213 -15.63 20.69 4.09
N GLY A 214 -14.44 21.10 3.64
CA GLY A 214 -13.17 21.00 4.35
C GLY A 214 -12.42 19.68 4.19
N GLU A 215 -13.02 18.65 3.57
CA GLU A 215 -12.41 17.32 3.43
C GLU A 215 -11.19 17.33 2.51
N LEU A 216 -11.20 18.18 1.49
CA LEU A 216 -10.08 18.37 0.56
C LEU A 216 -9.28 19.63 0.89
N GLY A 217 -7.98 19.61 0.62
CA GLY A 217 -7.15 20.80 0.53
C GLY A 217 -7.32 21.52 -0.82
N PRO A 218 -6.82 22.76 -0.95
CA PRO A 218 -6.82 23.50 -2.24
C PRO A 218 -6.08 22.76 -3.38
N THR A 219 -5.26 21.78 -3.04
CA THR A 219 -4.53 20.89 -3.98
C THR A 219 -5.28 19.59 -4.29
N MET A 220 -6.59 19.51 -4.00
CA MET A 220 -7.44 18.31 -4.08
C MET A 220 -6.95 17.10 -3.26
N LYS A 221 -5.99 17.30 -2.34
CA LYS A 221 -5.49 16.25 -1.43
C LYS A 221 -6.41 16.09 -0.22
N LEU A 222 -6.72 14.85 0.15
CA LEU A 222 -7.60 14.50 1.26
C LEU A 222 -7.00 14.86 2.62
N LYS A 223 -7.71 15.67 3.42
CA LYS A 223 -7.34 16.04 4.80
C LYS A 223 -7.91 15.03 5.79
N ARG A 224 -7.32 13.84 5.83
CA ARG A 224 -7.84 12.67 6.55
C ARG A 224 -8.21 12.90 8.01
N LEU A 225 -7.46 13.72 8.76
CA LEU A 225 -7.80 14.07 10.16
C LEU A 225 -9.21 14.70 10.26
N ILE A 226 -9.54 15.63 9.36
CA ILE A 226 -10.87 16.28 9.32
C ILE A 226 -11.95 15.28 8.94
N VAL A 227 -11.65 14.33 8.04
CA VAL A 227 -12.59 13.26 7.64
C VAL A 227 -12.83 12.27 8.79
N LEU A 228 -11.79 11.91 9.54
CA LEU A 228 -11.89 11.07 10.74
C LEU A 228 -12.74 11.72 11.85
N GLU A 229 -12.62 13.03 12.02
CA GLU A 229 -13.45 13.81 12.96
C GLU A 229 -14.90 13.93 12.47
N LYS A 230 -15.09 14.30 11.20
CA LYS A 230 -16.41 14.59 10.59
C LYS A 230 -17.31 13.35 10.45
N TYR A 231 -16.72 12.18 10.18
CA TYR A 231 -17.46 10.93 10.01
C TYR A 231 -17.22 9.95 11.17
N LYS A 232 -16.77 10.45 12.32
CA LYS A 232 -16.41 9.65 13.51
C LYS A 232 -17.48 8.66 13.92
N ASP A 233 -18.75 9.06 13.94
CA ASP A 233 -19.84 8.19 14.39
C ASP A 233 -20.04 6.98 13.47
N ILE A 234 -19.89 7.17 12.15
CA ILE A 234 -19.90 6.08 11.16
C ILE A 234 -18.69 5.16 11.41
N ILE A 235 -17.50 5.73 11.57
CA ILE A 235 -16.26 4.97 11.79
C ILE A 235 -16.33 4.14 13.07
N ASP A 236 -16.74 4.75 14.19
CA ASP A 236 -16.83 4.05 15.46
C ASP A 236 -17.97 3.03 15.47
N SER A 237 -19.07 3.22 14.71
CA SER A 237 -20.11 2.19 14.55
C SER A 237 -19.57 0.86 14.02
N PHE A 238 -18.59 0.89 13.09
CA PHE A 238 -17.94 -0.32 12.57
C PHE A 238 -17.26 -1.15 13.68
N TYR A 239 -16.73 -0.48 14.70
CA TYR A 239 -15.91 -1.08 15.76
C TYR A 239 -16.68 -1.31 17.08
N GLN A 240 -17.80 -0.61 17.32
CA GLN A 240 -18.61 -0.74 18.55
C GLN A 240 -19.16 -2.16 18.78
N GLU A 241 -19.58 -2.85 17.72
CA GLU A 241 -20.05 -4.25 17.78
C GLU A 241 -19.01 -5.23 18.36
N GLN A 242 -17.72 -4.87 18.33
CA GLN A 242 -16.58 -5.73 18.65
C GLN A 242 -16.00 -5.46 20.05
N LYS A 243 -16.84 -4.90 20.94
CA LYS A 243 -16.54 -4.53 22.34
C LYS A 243 -17.39 -5.33 23.35
N LYS A 244 -17.78 -6.54 22.98
CA LYS A 244 -18.65 -7.46 23.73
C LYS A 244 -17.86 -8.66 24.26
#